data_AF-A0A2C6DTQ5-F1
#
_entry.id   AF-A0A2C6DTQ5-F1
#
_cell.length_a   1.000
_cell.length_b   1.000
_cell.length_c   1.000
_cell.angle_alpha   90.00
_cell.angle_beta   90.00
_cell.angle_gamma   90.00
#
_symmetry.space_group_name_H-M   'P 1'
#
loop_
_entity.id
_entity.type
_entity.pdbx_description
1 polymer ?
#
loop_
_entity_poly.entity_id
_entity_poly.type
_entity_poly.pdbx_seq_one_letter_code
_entity_poly.pdbx_strand_id
1 'polypeptide(L)'
;MKIKSNRLKRKAPHLTITCDLPIFKPFITLLANVIERHPKVFSITLNYSNADYTAETGGYRPVEIRLERKQGNHWHICYVTEFTYMATPFGQESTYAIDFDFSRELGYQLGMTPEPIAAYGPLYSLWQRNFCRYHSHDIYQCKTSIEEA
;
A
#
# COMPACT_ATOMS: atom_id res chain seq x y z
N MET A 1 44.96 -32.28 11.80
CA MET A 1 43.68 -32.48 11.09
C MET A 1 42.82 -31.22 11.29
N LYS A 2 42.70 -30.34 10.30
CA LYS A 2 41.91 -29.09 10.40
C LYS A 2 40.52 -29.35 9.80
N ILE A 3 39.49 -29.40 10.65
CA ILE A 3 38.09 -29.52 10.23
C ILE A 3 37.67 -28.16 9.66
N LYS A 4 37.50 -28.07 8.33
CA LYS A 4 36.89 -26.90 7.70
C LYS A 4 35.39 -26.92 8.01
N SER A 5 34.95 -26.01 8.89
CA SER A 5 33.54 -25.74 9.12
C SER A 5 32.94 -25.11 7.87
N ASN A 6 32.25 -25.92 7.06
CA ASN A 6 31.38 -25.42 6.00
C ASN A 6 30.10 -24.88 6.64
N ARG A 7 30.14 -23.61 7.10
CA ARG A 7 28.92 -22.85 7.33
C ARG A 7 28.24 -22.65 5.97
N LEU A 8 27.22 -23.46 5.68
CA LEU A 8 26.23 -23.17 4.65
C LEU A 8 25.78 -21.72 4.87
N LYS A 9 26.09 -20.84 3.91
CA LYS A 9 25.52 -19.48 3.89
C LYS A 9 24.01 -19.67 3.80
N ARG A 10 23.28 -19.44 4.90
CA ARG A 10 21.81 -19.34 4.88
C ARG A 10 21.48 -18.32 3.79
N LYS A 11 20.78 -18.74 2.73
CA LYS A 11 20.19 -17.80 1.76
C LYS A 11 19.37 -16.81 2.58
N ALA A 12 19.55 -15.52 2.32
CA ALA A 12 18.71 -14.50 2.92
C ALA A 12 17.24 -14.86 2.63
N PRO A 13 16.34 -14.79 3.63
CA PRO A 13 14.94 -15.10 3.40
C PRO A 13 14.38 -14.18 2.31
N HIS A 14 13.66 -14.78 1.36
CA HIS A 14 12.98 -14.03 0.30
C HIS A 14 11.96 -13.06 0.92
N LEU A 15 11.84 -11.86 0.36
CA LEU A 15 10.85 -10.88 0.79
C LEU A 15 9.44 -11.37 0.43
N THR A 16 8.55 -11.44 1.40
CA THR A 16 7.15 -11.82 1.20
C THR A 16 6.28 -10.64 1.58
N ILE A 17 5.33 -10.28 0.72
CA ILE A 17 4.33 -9.24 0.95
C ILE A 17 2.97 -9.92 0.84
N THR A 18 2.06 -9.69 1.79
CA THR A 18 0.73 -10.32 1.81
C THR A 18 -0.39 -9.35 2.16
N CYS A 19 -1.60 -9.67 1.71
CA CYS A 19 -2.87 -9.19 2.23
C CYS A 19 -3.96 -10.24 1.91
N ASP A 20 -5.20 -10.00 2.31
CA ASP A 20 -6.30 -10.98 2.16
C ASP A 20 -6.90 -11.01 0.75
N LEU A 21 -6.37 -10.20 -0.17
CA LEU A 21 -6.79 -10.12 -1.56
C LEU A 21 -5.62 -10.40 -2.52
N PRO A 22 -5.91 -10.78 -3.79
CA PRO A 22 -4.86 -11.01 -4.78
C PRO A 22 -4.01 -9.75 -5.01
N ILE A 23 -2.69 -9.92 -4.89
CA ILE A 23 -1.70 -8.89 -5.22
C ILE A 23 -0.93 -9.28 -6.48
N PHE A 24 -0.76 -8.33 -7.40
CA PHE A 24 -0.09 -8.60 -8.67
C PHE A 24 1.35 -8.12 -8.69
N LYS A 25 2.14 -8.76 -9.57
CA LYS A 25 3.59 -8.55 -9.67
C LYS A 25 4.01 -7.06 -9.75
N PRO A 26 3.37 -6.17 -10.53
CA PRO A 26 3.77 -4.76 -10.57
C PRO A 26 3.66 -4.07 -9.21
N PHE A 27 2.59 -4.35 -8.47
CA PHE A 27 2.36 -3.77 -7.16
C PHE A 27 3.34 -4.34 -6.12
N ILE A 28 3.56 -5.67 -6.15
CA ILE A 28 4.58 -6.33 -5.32
C ILE A 28 5.97 -5.72 -5.56
N THR A 29 6.37 -5.54 -6.82
CA THR A 29 7.68 -4.96 -7.16
C THR A 29 7.81 -3.51 -6.66
N LEU A 30 6.76 -2.70 -6.81
CA LEU A 30 6.73 -1.33 -6.30
C LEU A 30 6.96 -1.32 -4.78
N LEU A 31 6.17 -2.09 -4.02
CA LEU A 31 6.28 -2.13 -2.56
C LEU A 31 7.62 -2.73 -2.09
N ALA A 32 8.11 -3.76 -2.77
CA ALA A 32 9.40 -4.38 -2.48
C ALA A 32 10.56 -3.40 -2.59
N ASN A 33 10.59 -2.60 -3.67
CA ASN A 33 11.62 -1.57 -3.86
C ASN A 33 11.61 -0.54 -2.71
N VAL A 34 10.44 -0.23 -2.14
CA VAL A 34 10.38 0.65 -0.97
C VAL A 34 10.91 -0.06 0.27
N ILE A 35 10.43 -1.27 0.58
CA ILE A 35 10.84 -2.05 1.75
C ILE A 35 12.36 -2.26 1.78
N GLU A 36 12.98 -2.59 0.63
CA GLU A 36 14.42 -2.86 0.54
C GLU A 36 15.28 -1.61 0.83
N ARG A 37 14.74 -0.41 0.63
CA ARG A 37 15.39 0.86 1.03
C ARG A 37 15.35 1.10 2.54
N HIS A 38 14.52 0.36 3.28
CA HIS A 38 14.28 0.53 4.71
C HIS A 38 14.44 -0.78 5.49
N PRO A 39 15.65 -1.39 5.52
CA PRO A 39 15.83 -2.75 6.05
C PRO A 39 15.61 -2.90 7.56
N LYS A 40 15.69 -1.81 8.34
CA LYS A 40 15.64 -1.79 9.81
C LYS A 40 14.28 -1.36 10.40
N VAL A 41 13.31 -1.03 9.55
CA VAL A 41 12.01 -0.51 10.00
C VAL A 41 11.04 -1.66 10.17
N PHE A 42 10.11 -1.53 11.12
CA PHE A 42 9.01 -2.49 11.28
C PHE A 42 7.71 -2.00 10.64
N SER A 43 7.67 -0.73 10.25
CA SER A 43 6.50 -0.18 9.58
C SER A 43 6.82 0.93 8.59
N ILE A 44 6.01 1.00 7.53
CA ILE A 44 6.13 1.97 6.44
C ILE A 44 4.73 2.46 6.06
N THR A 45 4.52 3.77 6.05
CA THR A 45 3.35 4.42 5.46
C THR A 45 3.77 5.20 4.23
N LEU A 46 3.16 4.90 3.09
CA LEU A 46 3.41 5.53 1.80
C LEU A 46 2.25 6.45 1.47
N ASN A 47 2.53 7.75 1.31
CA ASN A 47 1.56 8.76 0.94
C ASN A 47 1.88 9.26 -0.47
N TYR A 48 1.05 8.87 -1.44
CA TYR A 48 1.13 9.30 -2.82
C TYR A 48 0.18 10.48 -3.04
N SER A 49 0.72 11.60 -3.52
CA SER A 49 -0.04 12.80 -3.85
C SER A 49 0.28 13.27 -5.27
N ASN A 50 -0.68 13.95 -5.89
CA ASN A 50 -0.50 14.64 -7.16
C ASN A 50 -0.80 16.12 -6.93
N ALA A 51 0.10 17.00 -7.36
CA ALA A 51 0.00 18.44 -7.11
C ALA A 51 -1.16 19.11 -7.87
N ASP A 52 -1.60 18.50 -8.97
CA ASP A 52 -2.71 18.98 -9.80
C ASP A 52 -4.07 18.47 -9.30
N TYR A 53 -4.08 17.60 -8.27
CA TYR A 53 -5.32 17.12 -7.68
C TYR A 53 -5.94 18.17 -6.76
N THR A 54 -7.06 18.74 -7.19
CA THR A 54 -7.88 19.62 -6.36
C THR A 54 -9.33 19.16 -6.36
N ALA A 55 -10.13 19.73 -5.46
CA ALA A 55 -11.55 19.41 -5.37
C ALA A 55 -12.37 20.02 -6.52
N GLU A 56 -11.89 21.11 -7.13
CA GLU A 56 -12.54 21.81 -8.25
C GLU A 56 -12.22 21.19 -9.59
N THR A 57 -10.93 20.87 -9.83
CA THR A 57 -10.45 20.38 -11.13
C THR A 57 -10.29 18.87 -11.17
N GLY A 58 -10.43 18.18 -10.03
CA GLY A 58 -10.15 16.76 -9.91
C GLY A 58 -8.69 16.45 -10.20
N GLY A 59 -8.42 15.27 -10.76
CA GLY A 59 -7.07 14.78 -11.05
C GLY A 59 -6.86 13.36 -10.52
N TYR A 60 -5.60 12.99 -10.31
CA TYR A 60 -5.26 11.69 -9.74
C TYR A 60 -5.35 11.72 -8.22
N ARG A 61 -6.27 10.92 -7.70
CA ARG A 61 -6.58 10.90 -6.27
C ARG A 61 -5.37 10.49 -5.42
N PRO A 62 -5.18 11.11 -4.24
CA PRO A 62 -4.16 10.70 -3.29
C PRO A 62 -4.39 9.28 -2.79
N VAL A 63 -3.31 8.58 -2.48
CA VAL A 63 -3.33 7.20 -2.00
C VAL A 63 -2.44 7.08 -0.77
N GLU A 64 -2.94 6.43 0.29
CA GLU A 64 -2.12 5.98 1.41
C GLU A 64 -2.06 4.45 1.46
N ILE A 65 -0.86 3.91 1.67
CA ILE A 65 -0.63 2.47 1.84
C ILE A 65 0.20 2.24 3.10
N ARG A 66 -0.30 1.41 4.01
CA ARG A 66 0.41 1.03 5.24
C ARG A 66 0.91 -0.41 5.14
N LEU A 67 2.18 -0.61 5.48
CA LEU A 67 2.85 -1.90 5.49
C LEU A 67 3.46 -2.13 6.87
N GLU A 68 3.26 -3.33 7.43
CA GLU A 68 3.90 -3.73 8.68
C GLU A 68 4.69 -5.03 8.53
N ARG A 69 5.87 -5.06 9.12
CA ARG A 69 6.70 -6.25 9.22
C ARG A 69 6.15 -7.15 10.32
N LYS A 70 5.83 -8.40 9.97
CA LYS A 70 5.39 -9.41 10.94
C LYS A 70 6.60 -10.13 11.55
N GLN A 71 7.27 -10.99 10.78
CA GLN A 71 8.47 -11.71 11.22
C GLN A 71 9.50 -11.82 10.10
N GLY A 72 10.77 -11.53 10.40
CA GLY A 72 11.85 -11.60 9.41
C GLY A 72 11.58 -10.67 8.22
N ASN A 73 11.55 -11.24 7.01
CA ASN A 73 11.26 -10.52 5.76
C ASN A 73 9.80 -10.69 5.30
N HIS A 74 8.87 -10.97 6.22
CA HIS A 74 7.44 -11.03 5.91
C HIS A 74 6.77 -9.70 6.27
N TRP A 75 6.16 -9.10 5.27
CA TRP A 75 5.43 -7.84 5.34
C TRP A 75 3.96 -8.07 5.00
N HIS A 76 3.10 -7.31 5.66
CA HIS A 76 1.67 -7.33 5.44
C HIS A 76 1.19 -5.93 5.07
N ILE A 77 0.29 -5.83 4.11
CA ILE A 77 -0.40 -4.58 3.78
C ILE A 77 -1.56 -4.44 4.76
N CYS A 78 -1.47 -3.47 5.67
CA CYS A 78 -2.49 -3.24 6.70
C CYS A 78 -3.74 -2.59 6.11
N TYR A 79 -3.56 -1.60 5.23
CA TYR A 79 -4.64 -0.97 4.50
C TYR A 79 -4.13 -0.26 3.23
N VAL A 80 -5.07 0.02 2.33
CA VAL A 80 -4.89 0.85 1.15
C VAL A 80 -6.09 1.79 1.03
N THR A 81 -5.86 3.10 1.13
CA THR A 81 -6.92 4.10 1.06
C THR A 81 -6.68 5.04 -0.11
N GLU A 82 -7.66 5.18 -0.99
CA GLU A 82 -7.72 6.23 -2.01
C GLU A 82 -8.63 7.36 -1.51
N PHE A 83 -8.13 8.60 -1.51
CA PHE A 83 -8.86 9.75 -0.98
C PHE A 83 -9.53 10.57 -2.07
N THR A 84 -10.67 11.17 -1.76
CA THR A 84 -11.37 12.13 -2.61
C THR A 84 -11.81 13.34 -1.80
N TYR A 85 -12.21 14.41 -2.49
CA TYR A 85 -12.93 15.51 -1.85
C TYR A 85 -14.44 15.28 -1.90
N MET A 86 -15.13 15.71 -0.84
CA MET A 86 -16.58 15.82 -0.78
C MET A 86 -16.96 17.26 -0.42
N ALA A 87 -18.01 17.77 -1.06
CA ALA A 87 -18.60 19.05 -0.70
C ALA A 87 -19.43 18.91 0.58
N THR A 88 -19.18 19.79 1.55
CA THR A 88 -19.91 19.92 2.81
C THR A 88 -20.49 21.34 2.91
N PRO A 89 -21.42 21.60 3.85
CA PRO A 89 -21.89 22.97 4.11
C PRO A 89 -20.78 23.95 4.53
N PHE A 90 -19.60 23.45 4.91
CA PHE A 90 -18.47 24.25 5.39
C PHE A 90 -17.31 24.34 4.39
N GLY A 91 -17.46 23.77 3.19
CA GLY A 91 -16.44 23.79 2.14
C GLY A 91 -16.20 22.41 1.55
N GLN A 92 -14.94 22.11 1.21
CA GLN A 92 -14.56 20.80 0.72
C GLN A 92 -13.67 20.11 1.75
N GLU A 93 -13.99 18.85 2.02
CA GLU A 93 -13.28 18.03 3.00
C GLU A 93 -12.72 16.79 2.31
N SER A 94 -11.51 16.40 2.71
CA SER A 94 -10.90 15.15 2.26
C SER A 94 -11.55 13.97 3.00
N THR A 95 -11.94 12.95 2.25
CA THR A 95 -12.50 11.70 2.75
C THR A 95 -12.00 10.53 1.92
N TYR A 96 -12.28 9.30 2.31
CA TYR A 96 -11.99 8.14 1.47
C TYR A 96 -12.96 8.08 0.28
N ALA A 97 -12.45 7.73 -0.89
CA ALA A 97 -13.27 7.24 -2.01
C ALA A 97 -13.47 5.73 -1.88
N ILE A 98 -12.36 5.03 -1.65
CA ILE A 98 -12.26 3.58 -1.50
C ILE A 98 -11.23 3.31 -0.41
N ASP A 99 -11.53 2.38 0.49
CA ASP A 99 -10.60 1.90 1.50
C ASP A 99 -10.63 0.37 1.57
N PHE A 100 -9.46 -0.25 1.45
CA PHE A 100 -9.24 -1.68 1.61
C PHE A 100 -8.56 -1.90 2.96
N ASP A 101 -9.33 -2.04 4.03
CA ASP A 101 -8.80 -2.20 5.39
C ASP A 101 -8.67 -3.70 5.75
N PHE A 102 -7.50 -4.26 5.42
CA PHE A 102 -7.15 -5.65 5.73
C PHE A 102 -7.02 -5.88 7.25
N SER A 103 -6.71 -4.86 8.03
CA SER A 103 -6.57 -4.99 9.50
C SER A 103 -7.93 -5.19 10.17
N ARG A 104 -9.00 -4.69 9.55
CA ARG A 104 -10.40 -4.83 10.01
C ARG A 104 -11.20 -5.83 9.20
N GLU A 105 -10.60 -6.45 8.17
CA GLU A 105 -11.25 -7.36 7.22
C GLU A 105 -12.48 -6.73 6.53
N LEU A 106 -12.45 -5.41 6.30
CA LEU A 106 -13.55 -4.64 5.72
C LEU A 106 -13.08 -3.79 4.54
N GLY A 107 -13.92 -3.68 3.52
CA GLY A 107 -13.79 -2.69 2.47
C GLY A 107 -14.86 -1.61 2.59
N TYR A 108 -14.48 -0.40 2.19
CA TYR A 108 -15.34 0.78 2.18
C TYR A 108 -15.35 1.42 0.80
N GLN A 109 -16.53 1.87 0.38
CA GLN A 109 -16.70 2.76 -0.77
C GLN A 109 -17.59 3.92 -0.33
N LEU A 110 -17.23 5.13 -0.72
CA LEU A 110 -17.96 6.32 -0.31
C LEU A 110 -19.43 6.22 -0.71
N GLY A 111 -20.33 6.38 0.28
CA GLY A 111 -21.77 6.29 0.08
C GLY A 111 -22.34 4.86 0.05
N MET A 112 -21.52 3.84 0.29
CA MET A 112 -21.95 2.44 0.37
C MET A 112 -21.82 1.91 1.80
N THR A 113 -22.62 0.90 2.14
CA THR A 113 -22.43 0.14 3.37
C THR A 113 -21.12 -0.65 3.29
N PRO A 114 -20.29 -0.66 4.35
CA PRO A 114 -19.07 -1.48 4.37
C PRO A 114 -19.39 -2.97 4.21
N GLU A 115 -18.53 -3.69 3.50
CA GLU A 115 -18.68 -5.14 3.28
C GLU A 115 -17.38 -5.87 3.63
N PRO A 116 -17.42 -7.19 3.88
CA PRO A 116 -16.21 -7.98 4.11
C PRO A 116 -15.19 -7.83 2.99
N ILE A 117 -13.91 -7.72 3.33
CA ILE A 117 -12.84 -7.45 2.36
C ILE A 117 -12.79 -8.49 1.23
N ALA A 118 -13.21 -9.73 1.49
CA ALA A 118 -13.30 -10.80 0.50
C ALA A 118 -14.19 -10.45 -0.72
N ALA A 119 -15.17 -9.55 -0.57
CA ALA A 119 -16.02 -9.08 -1.66
C ALA A 119 -15.29 -8.11 -2.62
N TYR A 120 -14.18 -7.52 -2.20
CA TYR A 120 -13.49 -6.44 -2.91
C TYR A 120 -12.46 -6.93 -3.95
N GLY A 121 -12.25 -8.24 -4.12
CA GLY A 121 -11.23 -8.81 -5.00
C GLY A 121 -11.18 -8.21 -6.43
N PRO A 122 -12.30 -8.14 -7.16
CA PRO A 122 -12.35 -7.52 -8.49
C PRO A 122 -12.01 -6.02 -8.47
N LEU A 123 -12.53 -5.26 -7.49
CA LEU A 123 -12.28 -3.83 -7.37
C LEU A 123 -10.81 -3.55 -7.02
N TYR A 124 -10.25 -4.30 -6.07
CA TYR A 124 -8.84 -4.20 -5.69
C TYR A 124 -7.91 -4.54 -6.86
N SER A 125 -8.28 -5.53 -7.67
CA SER A 125 -7.53 -5.90 -8.88
C SER A 125 -7.49 -4.77 -9.92
N LEU A 126 -8.65 -4.12 -10.15
CA LEU A 126 -8.75 -2.96 -11.04
C LEU A 126 -7.96 -1.76 -10.49
N TRP A 127 -8.13 -1.47 -9.21
CA TRP A 127 -7.44 -0.38 -8.52
C TRP A 127 -5.92 -0.54 -8.62
N GLN A 128 -5.37 -1.71 -8.28
CA GLN A 128 -3.92 -1.97 -8.35
C GLN A 128 -3.37 -1.73 -9.75
N ARG A 129 -4.08 -2.18 -10.79
CA ARG A 129 -3.66 -2.00 -12.19
C ARG A 129 -3.59 -0.52 -12.56
N ASN A 130 -4.60 0.25 -12.17
CA ASN A 130 -4.67 1.68 -12.44
C ASN A 130 -3.60 2.43 -11.66
N PHE A 131 -3.50 2.19 -10.35
CA PHE A 131 -2.49 2.80 -9.48
C PHE A 131 -1.07 2.55 -9.99
N CYS A 132 -0.72 1.29 -10.31
CA CYS A 132 0.60 0.95 -10.84
C CYS A 132 0.87 1.63 -12.19
N ARG A 133 -0.15 1.79 -13.04
CA ARG A 133 -0.01 2.49 -14.32
C ARG A 133 0.20 3.99 -14.11
N TYR A 134 -0.51 4.63 -13.19
CA TYR A 134 -0.29 6.04 -12.89
C TYR A 134 1.09 6.27 -12.26
N HIS A 135 1.47 5.42 -11.31
CA HIS A 135 2.81 5.44 -10.73
C HIS A 135 3.90 5.29 -11.80
N SER A 136 3.74 4.41 -12.80
CA SER A 136 4.74 4.21 -13.86
C SER A 136 4.85 5.38 -14.85
N HIS A 137 3.96 6.36 -14.77
CA HIS A 137 3.98 7.60 -15.55
C HIS A 137 4.34 8.81 -14.68
N ASP A 138 4.97 8.56 -13.52
CA ASP A 138 5.44 9.59 -12.58
C ASP A 138 4.35 10.57 -12.13
N ILE A 139 3.09 10.11 -12.11
CA ILE A 139 1.94 10.91 -11.73
C ILE A 139 1.97 11.33 -10.25
N TYR A 140 2.62 10.53 -9.40
CA TYR A 140 2.60 10.71 -7.96
C TYR A 140 3.96 11.12 -7.39
N GLN A 141 3.95 12.09 -6.50
CA GLN A 141 5.00 12.27 -5.52
C GLN A 141 4.71 11.37 -4.31
N CYS A 142 5.72 10.67 -3.80
CA CYS A 142 5.58 9.77 -2.65
C CYS A 142 6.33 10.31 -1.44
N LYS A 143 5.61 10.55 -0.34
CA LYS A 143 6.18 10.76 0.98
C LYS A 143 6.16 9.44 1.76
N THR A 144 7.32 9.05 2.29
CA THR A 144 7.45 7.83 3.11
C THR A 144 7.60 8.22 4.58
N SER A 145 6.76 7.65 5.44
CA SER A 145 6.90 7.70 6.89
C SER A 145 7.27 6.30 7.39
N ILE A 146 8.21 6.22 8.33
CA ILE A 146 8.74 4.94 8.84
C ILE A 146 8.71 4.91 10.37
N GLU A 147 8.57 3.70 10.93
CA GLU A 147 8.75 3.45 12.36
C GLU A 147 9.87 2.43 12.57
N GLU A 148 10.81 2.79 13.46
CA GLU A 148 12.02 2.02 13.77
C GLU A 148 11.92 1.39 15.16
N ALA A 149 12.48 0.19 15.31
CA ALA A 149 12.50 -0.59 16.54
C ALA A 149 13.49 -0.04 17.58
#